data_AF-A0A0Q6ZJ28-F1
#
_entry.id   AF-A0A0Q6ZJ28-F1
#
_cell.length_a   1.000
_cell.length_b   1.000
_cell.length_c   1.000
_cell.angle_alpha   90.00
_cell.angle_beta   90.00
_cell.angle_gamma   90.00
#
_symmetry.space_group_name_H-M   'P 1'
#
loop_
_entity.id
_entity.type
_entity.pdbx_description
1 polymer ?
#
loop_
_entity_poly.entity_id
_entity_poly.type
_entity_poly.pdbx_seq_one_letter_code
_entity_poly.pdbx_strand_id
1 'polypeptide(L)'
;MIIASRTLKMTDPSGVTDVRIDLFQPTRDNGEWTCRYIVDWPDAPWESYAAGQDAVQALFSAMQKIGVELYASDEGKAGHLTWEDWKGFGFPVPQNMRDRLIGDDAKFL
;
A
#
# COMPACT_ATOMS: atom_id res chain seq x y z
N MET A 1 7.22 6.85 -14.32
CA MET A 1 7.93 7.71 -13.34
C MET A 1 7.35 7.43 -11.96
N ILE A 2 8.17 7.30 -10.91
CA ILE A 2 7.68 7.23 -9.52
C ILE A 2 7.25 8.63 -9.10
N ILE A 3 6.05 8.76 -8.50
CA ILE A 3 5.49 10.06 -8.07
C ILE A 3 5.40 10.18 -6.55
N ALA A 4 5.39 9.05 -5.84
CA ALA A 4 5.37 9.01 -4.38
C ALA A 4 5.99 7.70 -3.89
N SER A 5 6.61 7.76 -2.72
CA SER A 5 7.16 6.59 -2.04
C SER A 5 6.84 6.65 -0.56
N ARG A 6 6.66 5.49 0.07
CA ARG A 6 6.59 5.35 1.53
C ARG A 6 7.43 4.15 1.97
N THR A 7 8.10 4.27 3.10
CA THR A 7 8.87 3.17 3.68
C THR A 7 8.26 2.77 5.03
N LEU A 8 7.88 1.49 5.14
CA LEU A 8 7.48 0.86 6.39
C LEU A 8 8.68 0.16 7.02
N LYS A 9 8.61 -0.08 8.32
CA LYS A 9 9.55 -0.95 9.04
C LYS A 9 8.87 -2.29 9.32
N MET A 10 9.53 -3.37 8.90
CA MET A 10 9.14 -4.74 9.19
C MET A 10 10.07 -5.30 10.26
N THR A 11 9.50 -5.81 11.34
CA THR A 11 10.25 -6.43 12.43
C THR A 11 10.05 -7.94 12.39
N ASP A 12 11.13 -8.69 12.26
CA ASP A 12 11.13 -10.14 12.31
C ASP A 12 12.23 -10.64 13.28
N PRO A 13 12.36 -11.96 13.52
CA PRO A 13 13.40 -12.49 14.40
C PRO A 13 14.85 -12.20 13.96
N SER A 14 15.08 -11.86 12.69
CA SER A 14 16.38 -11.52 12.12
C SER A 14 16.74 -10.03 12.26
N GLY A 15 15.75 -9.16 12.43
CA GLY A 15 15.95 -7.75 12.72
C GLY A 15 14.83 -6.85 12.21
N VAL A 16 15.18 -5.58 11.96
CA VAL A 16 14.28 -4.59 11.35
C VAL A 16 14.73 -4.32 9.92
N THR A 17 13.83 -4.49 8.97
CA THR A 17 14.07 -4.29 7.54
C THR A 17 13.09 -3.25 6.98
N ASP A 18 13.51 -2.54 5.94
CA ASP A 18 12.70 -1.53 5.27
C ASP A 18 11.84 -2.18 4.18
N VAL A 19 10.54 -1.88 4.19
CA VAL A 19 9.60 -2.26 3.14
C VAL A 19 9.23 -1.00 2.38
N ARG A 20 9.83 -0.81 1.21
CA ARG A 20 9.59 0.37 0.37
C ARG A 20 8.38 0.15 -0.53
N ILE A 21 7.52 1.15 -0.60
CA ILE A 21 6.34 1.18 -1.44
C ILE A 21 6.49 2.33 -2.41
N ASP A 22 6.44 2.05 -3.70
CA ASP A 22 6.56 3.05 -4.76
C ASP A 22 5.26 3.12 -5.57
N LEU A 23 4.69 4.33 -5.67
CA LEU A 23 3.56 4.64 -6.53
C LEU A 23 4.05 5.31 -7.81
N PHE A 24 3.63 4.78 -8.95
CA PHE A 24 3.99 5.30 -10.26
C PHE A 24 2.94 6.30 -10.74
N GLN A 25 3.35 7.21 -11.60
CA GLN A 25 2.46 8.13 -12.29
C GLN A 25 1.36 7.33 -12.99
N PRO A 26 0.07 7.69 -12.81
CA PRO A 26 -1.00 7.10 -13.59
C PRO A 26 -0.78 7.34 -15.09
N THR A 27 -0.93 6.28 -15.87
CA THR A 27 -0.79 6.32 -17.33
C THR A 27 -2.06 5.82 -17.97
N ARG A 28 -2.38 6.39 -19.13
CA ARG A 28 -3.46 5.88 -19.97
C ARG A 28 -2.85 5.03 -21.08
N ASP A 29 -3.18 3.74 -21.08
CA ASP A 29 -2.79 2.81 -22.13
C ASP A 29 -4.00 1.99 -22.59
N ASN A 30 -4.10 1.72 -23.89
CA ASN A 30 -5.22 1.02 -24.52
C ASN A 30 -6.63 1.52 -24.11
N GLY A 31 -6.73 2.82 -23.80
CA GLY A 31 -7.99 3.47 -23.42
C GLY A 31 -8.32 3.45 -21.93
N GLU A 32 -7.60 2.67 -21.12
CA GLU A 32 -7.80 2.51 -19.68
C GLU A 32 -6.75 3.30 -18.89
N TRP A 33 -7.16 3.94 -17.79
CA TRP A 33 -6.21 4.57 -16.87
C TRP A 33 -5.75 3.53 -15.86
N THR A 34 -4.44 3.39 -15.70
CA THR A 34 -3.84 2.51 -14.71
C THR A 34 -2.81 3.26 -13.88
N CYS A 35 -2.69 2.87 -12.62
CA CYS A 35 -1.65 3.33 -11.71
C CYS A 35 -0.93 2.11 -11.15
N ARG A 36 0.34 1.95 -11.56
CA ARG A 36 1.22 0.89 -11.07
C ARG A 36 1.75 1.21 -9.68
N TYR A 37 2.08 0.18 -8.91
CA TYR A 37 2.82 0.28 -7.67
C TYR A 37 3.70 -0.94 -7.43
N ILE A 38 4.70 -0.78 -6.59
CA ILE A 38 5.57 -1.86 -6.09
C ILE A 38 5.55 -1.82 -4.57
N VAL A 39 5.47 -2.99 -3.93
CA VAL A 39 5.79 -3.19 -2.51
C VAL A 39 7.02 -4.09 -2.45
N ASP A 40 8.15 -3.52 -2.08
CA ASP A 40 9.46 -4.18 -2.05
C ASP A 40 9.59 -5.02 -0.77
N TRP A 41 8.86 -6.15 -0.72
CA TRP A 41 9.00 -7.09 0.39
C TRP A 41 10.38 -7.74 0.39
N PRO A 42 10.96 -8.07 1.57
CA PRO A 42 12.32 -8.61 1.64
C PRO A 42 12.52 -9.94 0.90
N ASP A 43 11.49 -10.80 0.88
CA ASP A 43 11.58 -12.10 0.23
C ASP A 43 11.35 -12.02 -1.28
N ALA A 44 10.39 -11.20 -1.72
CA ALA A 44 10.08 -11.00 -3.12
C ALA A 44 9.28 -9.70 -3.35
N PRO A 45 9.74 -8.79 -4.23
CA PRO A 45 8.97 -7.60 -4.54
C PRO A 45 7.62 -7.97 -5.18
N TRP A 46 6.57 -7.32 -4.70
CA TRP A 46 5.22 -7.43 -5.26
C TRP A 46 4.95 -6.23 -6.16
N GLU A 47 4.75 -6.47 -7.45
CA GLU A 47 4.35 -5.44 -8.41
C GLU A 47 2.90 -5.66 -8.84
N SER A 48 2.11 -4.58 -8.82
CA SER A 48 0.73 -4.61 -9.32
C SER A 48 0.30 -3.26 -9.86
N TYR A 49 -0.95 -3.16 -10.27
CA TYR A 49 -1.58 -1.91 -10.67
C TYR A 49 -3.06 -1.89 -10.28
N ALA A 50 -3.66 -0.72 -10.30
CA ALA A 50 -5.11 -0.56 -10.26
C ALA A 50 -5.58 0.26 -11.47
N ALA A 51 -6.79 -0.01 -11.94
CA ALA A 51 -7.42 0.73 -13.00
C ALA A 51 -8.44 1.76 -12.49
N GLY A 52 -8.81 2.70 -13.35
CA GLY A 52 -9.84 3.68 -13.10
C GLY A 52 -10.36 4.32 -14.40
N GLN A 53 -11.46 5.06 -14.27
CA GLN A 53 -12.05 5.86 -15.32
C GLN A 53 -11.16 7.05 -15.72
N ASP A 54 -10.39 7.55 -14.76
CA ASP A 54 -9.40 8.62 -14.93
C ASP A 54 -8.16 8.37 -14.04
N ALA A 55 -7.16 9.26 -14.16
CA ALA A 55 -5.93 9.21 -13.39
C ALA A 55 -6.17 9.28 -11.86
N VAL A 56 -7.18 10.03 -11.42
CA VAL A 56 -7.48 10.23 -10.00
C VAL A 56 -8.03 8.93 -9.42
N GLN A 57 -9.00 8.31 -10.11
CA GLN A 57 -9.57 7.04 -9.68
C GLN A 57 -8.52 5.92 -9.74
N ALA A 58 -7.69 5.86 -10.79
CA ALA A 58 -6.64 4.85 -10.88
C ALA A 58 -5.62 4.97 -9.72
N LEU A 59 -5.22 6.20 -9.38
CA LEU A 59 -4.34 6.48 -8.24
C LEU A 59 -4.99 6.10 -6.91
N PHE A 60 -6.24 6.50 -6.69
CA PHE A 60 -6.96 6.18 -5.46
C PHE A 60 -7.15 4.66 -5.29
N SER A 61 -7.53 3.96 -6.35
CA SER A 61 -7.64 2.50 -6.35
C SER A 61 -6.28 1.83 -6.10
N ALA A 62 -5.17 2.37 -6.62
CA ALA A 62 -3.84 1.83 -6.34
C ALA A 62 -3.46 1.99 -4.87
N MET A 63 -3.73 3.16 -4.28
CA MET A 63 -3.55 3.36 -2.83
C MET A 63 -4.41 2.40 -2.00
N GLN A 64 -5.66 2.15 -2.41
CA GLN A 64 -6.52 1.17 -1.76
C GLN A 64 -6.00 -0.27 -1.88
N LYS A 65 -5.51 -0.66 -3.06
CA LYS A 65 -4.90 -1.97 -3.25
C LYS A 65 -3.65 -2.12 -2.38
N ILE A 66 -2.76 -1.13 -2.32
CA ILE A 66 -1.61 -1.14 -1.40
C ILE A 66 -2.08 -1.37 0.04
N GLY A 67 -3.09 -0.63 0.51
CA GLY A 67 -3.65 -0.85 1.85
C GLY A 67 -4.12 -2.30 2.05
N VAL A 68 -4.81 -2.88 1.07
CA VAL A 68 -5.21 -4.29 1.11
C VAL A 68 -4.01 -5.22 1.18
N GLU A 69 -2.98 -5.03 0.34
CA GLU A 69 -1.79 -5.87 0.37
C GLU A 69 -1.12 -5.85 1.76
N LEU A 70 -0.97 -4.67 2.37
CA LEU A 70 -0.34 -4.52 3.68
C LEU A 70 -1.17 -5.13 4.81
N TYR A 71 -2.49 -4.90 4.83
CA TYR A 71 -3.37 -5.47 5.86
C TYR A 71 -3.66 -6.97 5.66
N ALA A 72 -3.48 -7.48 4.44
CA ALA A 72 -3.66 -8.90 4.13
C ALA A 72 -2.35 -9.70 4.18
N SER A 73 -1.18 -9.05 4.22
CA SER A 73 0.11 -9.73 4.38
C SER A 73 0.20 -10.43 5.74
N ASP A 74 1.07 -11.43 5.84
CA ASP A 74 1.25 -12.16 7.09
C ASP A 74 1.95 -11.28 8.14
N GLU A 75 2.85 -10.41 7.70
CA GLU A 75 3.54 -9.42 8.54
C GLU A 75 2.56 -8.37 9.07
N GLY A 76 1.64 -7.88 8.24
CA GLY A 76 0.59 -6.95 8.66
C GLY A 76 -0.35 -7.58 9.69
N LYS A 77 -0.80 -8.81 9.45
CA LYS A 77 -1.65 -9.58 10.39
C LYS A 77 -0.94 -9.89 11.71
N ALA A 78 0.36 -10.16 11.66
CA ALA A 78 1.18 -10.43 12.84
C ALA A 78 1.53 -9.15 13.63
N GLY A 79 1.24 -7.96 13.08
CA GLY A 79 1.60 -6.68 13.70
C GLY A 79 3.09 -6.37 13.62
N HIS A 80 3.78 -6.96 12.64
CA HIS A 80 5.22 -6.79 12.41
C HIS A 80 5.55 -5.60 11.53
N LEU A 81 4.55 -4.99 10.90
CA LEU A 81 4.70 -3.77 10.11
C LEU A 81 4.36 -2.53 10.94
N THR A 82 5.17 -1.49 10.78
CA THR A 82 4.98 -0.18 11.41
C THR A 82 5.36 0.94 10.46
N TRP A 83 4.76 2.11 10.64
CA TRP A 83 5.10 3.32 9.88
C TRP A 83 5.25 4.52 10.82
N GLU A 84 6.50 4.86 11.13
CA GLU A 84 6.83 5.99 12.01
C GLU A 84 5.98 5.97 13.30
N ASP A 85 5.48 7.14 13.73
CA ASP A 85 4.59 7.27 14.89
C ASP A 85 3.10 7.08 14.54
N TRP A 86 2.79 6.75 13.28
CA TRP A 86 1.41 6.55 12.80
C TRP A 86 0.93 5.13 13.07
N LYS A 87 -0.19 4.98 13.78
CA LYS A 87 -0.75 3.67 14.09
C LYS A 87 -1.56 3.16 12.90
N GLY A 88 -0.96 2.31 12.09
CA GLY A 88 -1.49 1.83 10.82
C GLY A 88 -0.43 1.97 9.73
N PHE A 89 -0.84 1.89 8.48
CA PHE A 89 0.07 1.93 7.33
C PHE A 89 -0.14 3.19 6.47
N GLY A 90 -1.14 4.02 6.81
CA GLY A 90 -1.41 5.30 6.18
C GLY A 90 -1.95 5.17 4.75
N PHE A 91 -2.47 4.00 4.39
CA PHE A 91 -3.10 3.76 3.10
C PHE A 91 -4.59 3.48 3.32
N PRO A 92 -5.48 4.11 2.54
CA PRO A 92 -6.90 3.80 2.61
C PRO A 92 -7.13 2.35 2.18
N VAL A 93 -8.29 1.79 2.53
CA VAL A 93 -8.75 0.48 2.04
C VAL A 93 -10.16 0.60 1.44
N PRO A 94 -10.58 -0.35 0.60
CA PRO A 94 -11.97 -0.44 0.17
C PRO A 94 -12.94 -0.56 1.36
N GLN A 95 -14.18 -0.11 1.19
CA GLN A 95 -15.16 -0.05 2.28
C GLN A 95 -15.35 -1.37 3.03
N ASN A 96 -15.32 -2.50 2.31
CA ASN A 96 -15.49 -3.84 2.86
C ASN A 96 -14.26 -4.39 3.62
N MET A 97 -13.18 -3.61 3.72
CA MET A 97 -11.96 -3.94 4.47
C MET A 97 -11.71 -2.95 5.62
N ARG A 98 -12.59 -1.97 5.83
CA ARG A 98 -12.39 -0.93 6.86
C ARG A 98 -12.38 -1.49 8.28
N ASP A 99 -13.01 -2.63 8.51
CA ASP A 99 -12.97 -3.37 9.77
C ASP A 99 -11.56 -3.87 10.14
N ARG A 100 -10.63 -3.91 9.17
CA ARG A 100 -9.23 -4.31 9.39
C ARG A 100 -8.31 -3.16 9.76
N LEU A 101 -8.75 -1.92 9.56
CA LEU A 101 -7.92 -0.76 9.89
C LEU A 101 -7.65 -0.72 11.40
N ILE A 102 -6.45 -0.29 11.76
CA ILE A 102 -6.05 -0.12 13.16
C ILE A 102 -5.70 1.34 13.44
N GLY A 103 -5.77 1.74 14.71
CA GLY A 103 -5.21 3.01 15.18
C GLY A 103 -5.69 4.26 14.43
N ASP A 104 -4.73 5.01 13.89
CA ASP A 104 -4.95 6.25 13.17
C ASP A 104 -5.59 6.00 11.79
N ASP A 105 -5.27 4.89 11.11
CA ASP A 105 -5.98 4.52 9.88
C ASP A 105 -7.47 4.34 10.14
N ALA A 106 -7.85 3.62 11.20
CA ALA A 106 -9.26 3.39 11.56
C ALA A 106 -10.01 4.68 11.92
N LYS A 107 -9.28 5.71 12.36
CA LYS A 107 -9.83 6.99 12.76
C LYS A 107 -9.98 7.95 11.59
N PHE A 108 -9.07 7.91 10.60
CA PHE A 108 -8.93 8.95 9.60
C PHE A 108 -9.16 8.51 8.14
N LEU A 109 -9.21 7.20 7.83
CA LEU A 109 -9.28 6.67 6.45
C LEU A 109 -10.56 5.88 6.11
#